data_AF-A0A3S3N2G8-F1
#
_entry.id   AF-A0A3S3N2G8-F1
#
_cell.length_a   1.000
_cell.length_b   1.000
_cell.length_c   1.000
_cell.angle_alpha   90.00
_cell.angle_beta   90.00
_cell.angle_gamma   90.00
#
_symmetry.space_group_name_H-M   'P 1'
#
loop_
_entity.id
_entity.type
_entity.pdbx_description
1 polymer ?
#
loop_
_entity_poly.entity_id
_entity_poly.type
_entity_poly.pdbx_seq_one_letter_code
_entity_poly.pdbx_strand_id
1 'polypeptide(L)'
;MSLPPYDRPWFIAPHADPEDLREHIRTQRSKYNNFINNTLCPSQRDWARSAAEAHGIDPEHDDAWIGKTDKVYDDLPQEVLDEFYTYPCLNDPTMTNNLERIMTDLNSDGTREVRRLLYTYMPLSSAQECRRTRSLSYIPDYMRFVDDDSVKLLVVDIPPEGYDSKDDIVRKYHAVGCASVERSDIAGCVVIPDADFIAYDEDDDLFKRARFGSFDVVAVTKVLLDDR
;
A
#
# COMPACT_ATOMS: atom_id res chain seq x y z
N MET A 1 -13.76 11.88 -25.33
CA MET A 1 -13.85 12.87 -24.24
C MET A 1 -12.75 12.54 -23.26
N SER A 2 -12.14 13.53 -22.59
CA SER A 2 -11.10 13.27 -21.59
C SER A 2 -11.72 12.79 -20.28
N LEU A 3 -11.10 11.81 -19.63
CA LEU A 3 -11.53 11.33 -18.31
C LEU A 3 -11.50 12.46 -17.26
N PRO A 4 -12.42 12.46 -16.29
CA PRO A 4 -12.34 13.38 -15.16
C PRO A 4 -11.06 13.11 -14.34
N PRO A 5 -10.40 14.14 -13.78
CA PRO A 5 -9.26 13.92 -12.90
C PRO A 5 -9.71 13.18 -11.63
N TYR A 6 -8.87 12.29 -11.12
CA TYR A 6 -9.09 11.59 -9.85
C TYR A 6 -8.11 12.10 -8.78
N ASP A 7 -8.61 12.80 -7.76
CA ASP A 7 -7.78 13.14 -6.59
C ASP A 7 -8.00 12.07 -5.51
N ARG A 8 -7.09 11.10 -5.46
CA ARG A 8 -7.18 9.99 -4.52
C ARG A 8 -7.17 10.50 -3.08
N PRO A 9 -8.17 10.18 -2.24
CA PRO A 9 -8.11 10.46 -0.82
C PRO A 9 -6.89 9.81 -0.17
N TRP A 10 -6.31 10.47 0.82
CA TRP A 10 -5.13 9.95 1.52
C TRP A 10 -5.45 9.60 2.96
N PHE A 11 -4.97 8.42 3.37
CA PHE A 11 -4.84 8.14 4.79
C PHE A 11 -3.58 8.77 5.35
N ILE A 12 -3.70 9.48 6.48
CA ILE A 12 -2.57 10.10 7.15
C ILE A 12 -2.50 9.55 8.56
N ALA A 13 -1.54 8.66 8.80
CA ALA A 13 -1.21 8.24 10.15
C ALA A 13 -0.74 9.45 10.97
N PRO A 14 -1.35 9.73 12.13
CA PRO A 14 -0.88 10.80 13.00
C PRO A 14 0.51 10.45 13.53
N HIS A 15 1.31 11.48 13.84
CA HIS A 15 2.53 11.25 14.61
C HIS A 15 2.16 10.68 15.98
N ALA A 16 2.82 9.60 16.37
CA ALA A 16 2.71 9.04 17.70
C ALA A 16 4.06 8.45 18.13
N ASP A 17 4.33 8.55 19.42
CA ASP A 17 5.36 7.79 20.13
C ASP A 17 4.61 6.97 21.20
N PRO A 18 3.94 5.88 20.79
CA PRO A 18 3.01 5.17 21.67
C PRO A 18 3.77 4.41 22.76
N GLU A 19 3.20 4.41 23.98
CA GLU A 19 3.69 3.56 25.08
C GLU A 19 3.45 2.06 24.77
N ASP A 20 2.32 1.74 24.12
CA ASP A 20 1.97 0.40 23.63
C ASP A 20 1.91 0.40 22.11
N LEU A 21 2.96 -0.16 21.49
CA LEU A 21 3.10 -0.19 20.05
C LEU A 21 2.08 -1.11 19.39
N ARG A 22 1.80 -2.26 19.99
CA ARG A 22 0.79 -3.21 19.49
C ARG A 22 -0.58 -2.56 19.39
N GLU A 23 -1.03 -1.93 20.48
CA GLU A 23 -2.33 -1.30 20.54
C GLU A 23 -2.41 -0.10 19.59
N HIS A 24 -1.29 0.63 19.41
CA HIS A 24 -1.21 1.69 18.42
C HIS A 24 -1.40 1.18 17.00
N ILE A 25 -0.66 0.14 16.58
CA ILE A 25 -0.79 -0.45 15.24
C ILE A 25 -2.20 -0.99 15.03
N ARG A 26 -2.78 -1.67 16.04
CA ARG A 26 -4.16 -2.16 15.99
C ARG A 26 -5.16 -1.03 15.79
N THR A 27 -5.01 0.06 16.53
CA THR A 27 -5.85 1.25 16.40
C THR A 27 -5.72 1.89 15.01
N GLN A 28 -4.50 2.02 14.49
CA GLN A 28 -4.28 2.56 13.15
C GLN A 28 -4.87 1.65 12.06
N ARG A 29 -4.78 0.33 12.20
CA ARG A 29 -5.46 -0.62 11.31
C ARG A 29 -6.97 -0.37 11.27
N SER A 30 -7.60 -0.23 12.44
CA SER A 30 -9.04 0.06 12.51
C SER A 30 -9.41 1.39 11.85
N LYS A 31 -8.59 2.44 12.04
CA LYS A 31 -8.78 3.73 11.38
C LYS A 31 -8.59 3.63 9.87
N TYR A 32 -7.62 2.85 9.41
CA TYR A 32 -7.37 2.62 7.99
C TYR A 32 -8.50 1.82 7.33
N ASN A 33 -9.01 0.78 7.99
CA ASN A 33 -10.22 0.06 7.54
C ASN A 33 -11.42 1.02 7.45
N ASN A 34 -11.62 1.91 8.43
CA ASN A 34 -12.67 2.92 8.37
C ASN A 34 -12.50 3.85 7.16
N PHE A 35 -11.27 4.34 6.91
CA PHE A 35 -10.93 5.14 5.75
C PHE A 35 -11.23 4.41 4.42
N ILE A 36 -10.86 3.12 4.31
CA ILE A 36 -11.15 2.32 3.11
C ILE A 36 -12.64 2.30 2.82
N ASN A 37 -13.46 2.01 3.84
CA ASN A 37 -14.90 1.81 3.68
C ASN A 37 -15.68 3.12 3.50
N ASN A 38 -15.31 4.16 4.22
CA ASN A 38 -16.11 5.39 4.31
C ASN A 38 -15.55 6.54 3.48
N THR A 39 -14.36 6.39 2.89
CA THR A 39 -13.71 7.47 2.13
C THR A 39 -13.15 6.98 0.80
N LEU A 40 -12.23 6.00 0.81
CA LEU A 40 -11.55 5.57 -0.41
C LEU A 40 -12.50 4.87 -1.38
N CYS A 41 -13.18 3.79 -0.96
CA CYS A 41 -14.08 3.04 -1.84
C CYS A 41 -15.24 3.91 -2.37
N PRO A 42 -15.93 4.73 -1.55
CA PRO A 42 -16.95 5.64 -2.05
C PRO A 42 -16.40 6.60 -3.12
N SER A 43 -15.24 7.22 -2.88
CA SER A 43 -14.64 8.16 -3.83
C SER A 43 -14.23 7.49 -5.15
N GLN A 44 -13.70 6.26 -5.08
CA GLN A 44 -13.38 5.48 -6.28
C GLN A 44 -14.64 5.13 -7.09
N ARG A 45 -15.71 4.70 -6.41
CA ARG A 45 -16.98 4.35 -7.05
C ARG A 45 -17.66 5.54 -7.69
N ASP A 46 -17.67 6.69 -7.01
CA ASP A 46 -18.25 7.91 -7.55
C ASP A 46 -17.46 8.40 -8.77
N TRP A 47 -16.13 8.36 -8.72
CA TRP A 47 -15.31 8.70 -9.88
C TRP A 47 -15.54 7.72 -11.05
N ALA A 48 -15.56 6.41 -10.78
CA ALA A 48 -15.79 5.41 -11.81
C ALA A 48 -17.17 5.55 -12.46
N ARG A 49 -18.20 5.90 -11.67
CA ARG A 49 -19.55 6.23 -12.16
C ARG A 49 -19.51 7.42 -13.10
N SER A 50 -18.89 8.53 -12.69
CA SER A 50 -18.76 9.73 -13.53
C SER A 50 -17.95 9.49 -14.79
N ALA A 51 -16.91 8.64 -14.73
CA ALA A 51 -16.14 8.24 -15.91
C ALA A 51 -17.00 7.42 -16.88
N ALA A 52 -17.86 6.52 -16.40
CA ALA A 52 -18.80 5.78 -17.24
C ALA A 52 -19.85 6.70 -17.88
N GLU A 53 -20.45 7.61 -17.10
CA GLU A 53 -21.44 8.60 -17.58
C GLU A 53 -20.88 9.53 -18.65
N ALA A 54 -19.64 10.01 -18.48
CA ALA A 54 -18.95 10.83 -19.47
C ALA A 54 -18.76 10.12 -20.82
N HIS A 55 -18.90 8.78 -20.85
CA HIS A 55 -18.80 7.95 -22.04
C HIS A 55 -20.16 7.37 -22.48
N GLY A 56 -21.28 7.88 -21.92
CA GLY A 56 -22.63 7.56 -22.36
C GLY A 56 -23.22 6.27 -21.78
N ILE A 57 -22.62 5.73 -20.73
CA ILE A 57 -23.20 4.62 -19.94
C ILE A 57 -24.06 5.22 -18.84
N ASP A 58 -25.28 4.69 -18.62
CA ASP A 58 -26.13 5.04 -17.48
C ASP A 58 -26.02 3.96 -16.39
N PRO A 59 -25.17 4.15 -15.37
CA PRO A 59 -24.90 3.13 -14.35
C PRO A 59 -26.08 2.83 -13.40
N GLU A 60 -27.17 3.61 -13.44
CA GLU A 60 -28.39 3.34 -12.66
C GLU A 60 -29.40 2.44 -13.40
N HIS A 61 -29.32 2.39 -14.74
CA HIS A 61 -30.25 1.63 -15.60
C HIS A 61 -29.57 0.52 -16.40
N ASP A 62 -28.25 0.57 -16.56
CA ASP A 62 -27.46 -0.54 -17.07
C ASP A 62 -26.99 -1.41 -15.90
N ASP A 63 -27.88 -2.31 -15.45
CA ASP A 63 -27.65 -3.35 -14.43
C ASP A 63 -26.41 -4.25 -14.68
N ALA A 64 -25.75 -4.06 -15.83
CA ALA A 64 -24.64 -4.85 -16.34
C ALA A 64 -23.60 -4.00 -17.09
N TRP A 65 -23.39 -2.71 -16.75
CA TRP A 65 -22.29 -1.96 -17.38
C TRP A 65 -20.93 -2.67 -17.14
N ILE A 66 -20.81 -3.34 -15.99
CA ILE A 66 -19.79 -4.37 -15.74
C ILE A 66 -20.03 -5.53 -16.72
N GLY A 67 -19.22 -5.58 -17.79
CA GLY A 67 -19.23 -6.66 -18.80
C GLY A 67 -19.88 -6.34 -20.14
N LYS A 68 -20.31 -5.10 -20.41
CA LYS A 68 -21.10 -4.77 -21.63
C LYS A 68 -20.34 -4.12 -22.78
N THR A 69 -19.05 -3.81 -22.65
CA THR A 69 -18.45 -2.81 -23.55
C THR A 69 -17.06 -3.17 -24.07
N ASP A 70 -17.02 -3.95 -25.15
CA ASP A 70 -15.79 -4.28 -25.91
C ASP A 70 -15.06 -3.04 -26.50
N LYS A 71 -15.61 -1.83 -26.40
CA LYS A 71 -15.13 -0.62 -27.13
C LYS A 71 -15.29 0.74 -26.42
N VAL A 72 -15.44 0.81 -25.10
CA VAL A 72 -15.82 2.12 -24.48
C VAL A 72 -14.66 3.09 -24.24
N TYR A 73 -13.41 2.64 -24.24
CA TYR A 73 -12.32 3.47 -23.74
C TYR A 73 -11.07 3.41 -24.61
N ASP A 74 -10.82 4.43 -25.42
CA ASP A 74 -9.52 4.61 -26.08
C ASP A 74 -8.39 4.89 -25.05
N ASP A 75 -8.73 5.31 -23.82
CA ASP A 75 -7.79 5.75 -22.78
C ASP A 75 -7.82 4.95 -21.44
N LEU A 76 -8.81 4.08 -21.16
CA LEU A 76 -8.91 3.34 -19.89
C LEU A 76 -9.72 2.03 -20.00
N PRO A 77 -9.09 0.84 -20.12
CA PRO A 77 -9.81 -0.41 -20.37
C PRO A 77 -10.97 -0.68 -19.39
N GLN A 78 -12.06 -1.30 -19.88
CA GLN A 78 -13.23 -1.61 -19.05
C GLN A 78 -12.87 -2.43 -17.81
N GLU A 79 -11.97 -3.41 -17.97
CA GLU A 79 -11.47 -4.23 -16.87
C GLU A 79 -10.84 -3.39 -15.75
N VAL A 80 -10.12 -2.32 -16.11
CA VAL A 80 -9.53 -1.37 -15.15
C VAL A 80 -10.61 -0.60 -14.43
N LEU A 81 -11.66 -0.16 -15.11
CA LEU A 81 -12.76 0.55 -14.48
C LEU A 81 -13.58 -0.35 -13.54
N ASP A 82 -13.89 -1.58 -13.97
CA ASP A 82 -14.61 -2.58 -13.18
C ASP A 82 -13.81 -2.94 -11.91
N GLU A 83 -12.51 -3.11 -12.06
CA GLU A 83 -11.59 -3.34 -10.95
C GLU A 83 -11.53 -2.16 -10.00
N PHE A 84 -11.39 -0.94 -10.52
CA PHE A 84 -11.32 0.29 -9.72
C PHE A 84 -12.62 0.57 -8.95
N TYR A 85 -13.77 0.23 -9.53
CA TYR A 85 -15.06 0.31 -8.86
C TYR A 85 -15.21 -0.73 -7.74
N THR A 86 -14.66 -1.92 -7.97
CA THR A 86 -14.84 -3.07 -7.08
C THR A 86 -13.88 -3.07 -5.91
N TYR A 87 -12.59 -2.80 -6.15
CA TYR A 87 -11.50 -2.98 -5.19
C TYR A 87 -10.88 -1.65 -4.77
N PRO A 88 -10.51 -1.50 -3.48
CA PRO A 88 -9.73 -0.35 -3.04
C PRO A 88 -8.33 -0.39 -3.70
N CYS A 89 -7.91 0.73 -4.30
CA CYS A 89 -6.66 0.82 -5.05
C CYS A 89 -5.73 1.92 -4.50
N LEU A 90 -4.42 1.73 -4.64
CA LEU A 90 -3.39 2.67 -4.17
C LEU A 90 -3.05 3.75 -5.19
N ASN A 91 -3.25 3.48 -6.48
CA ASN A 91 -2.88 4.36 -7.58
C ASN A 91 -4.09 4.95 -8.31
N ASP A 92 -3.82 6.01 -9.07
CA ASP A 92 -4.78 6.68 -9.94
C ASP A 92 -4.97 5.87 -11.24
N PRO A 93 -6.21 5.49 -11.59
CA PRO A 93 -6.51 4.71 -12.79
C PRO A 93 -6.15 5.46 -14.08
N THR A 94 -6.10 6.80 -14.06
CA THR A 94 -5.78 7.63 -15.23
C THR A 94 -4.28 7.72 -15.53
N MET A 95 -3.44 7.38 -14.56
CA MET A 95 -1.98 7.46 -14.72
C MET A 95 -1.35 6.16 -15.20
N THR A 96 -2.01 5.03 -14.99
CA THR A 96 -1.47 3.70 -15.30
C THR A 96 -2.55 2.72 -15.68
N ASN A 97 -2.31 1.88 -16.69
CA ASN A 97 -3.25 0.85 -17.13
C ASN A 97 -3.33 -0.39 -16.20
N ASN A 98 -2.53 -0.42 -15.11
CA ASN A 98 -2.56 -1.50 -14.11
C ASN A 98 -2.77 -0.89 -12.74
N LEU A 99 -3.77 -1.38 -12.01
CA LEU A 99 -4.08 -0.94 -10.65
C LEU A 99 -3.29 -1.77 -9.64
N GLU A 100 -2.92 -1.11 -8.55
CA GLU A 100 -2.33 -1.74 -7.38
C GLU A 100 -3.43 -1.85 -6.32
N ARG A 101 -4.02 -3.03 -6.19
CA ARG A 101 -5.14 -3.30 -5.28
C ARG A 101 -4.63 -3.44 -3.85
N ILE A 102 -5.34 -2.82 -2.92
CA ILE A 102 -5.16 -3.08 -1.49
C ILE A 102 -5.82 -4.41 -1.16
N MET A 103 -5.05 -5.35 -0.60
CA MET A 103 -5.54 -6.68 -0.28
C MET A 103 -6.49 -6.62 0.93
N THR A 104 -7.77 -6.80 0.67
CA THR A 104 -8.84 -6.77 1.68
C THR A 104 -9.70 -8.03 1.64
N ASP A 105 -10.18 -8.43 2.80
CA ASP A 105 -11.24 -9.43 2.94
C ASP A 105 -12.59 -8.72 3.07
N LEU A 106 -13.62 -9.29 2.43
CA LEU A 106 -14.97 -8.77 2.48
C LEU A 106 -15.73 -9.48 3.60
N ASN A 107 -16.13 -8.71 4.61
CA ASN A 107 -16.94 -9.19 5.71
C ASN A 107 -18.40 -9.42 5.29
N SER A 108 -19.14 -10.18 6.09
CA SER A 108 -20.56 -10.49 5.85
C SER A 108 -21.48 -9.28 5.83
N ASP A 109 -21.07 -8.17 6.48
CA ASP A 109 -21.80 -6.90 6.49
C ASP A 109 -21.46 -5.99 5.29
N GLY A 110 -20.63 -6.47 4.35
CA GLY A 110 -20.19 -5.73 3.18
C GLY A 110 -19.02 -4.78 3.45
N THR A 111 -18.49 -4.72 4.67
CA THR A 111 -17.30 -3.94 4.99
C THR A 111 -16.02 -4.68 4.56
N ARG A 112 -15.00 -3.92 4.22
CA ARG A 112 -13.67 -4.43 3.85
C ARG A 112 -12.69 -4.26 5.00
N GLU A 113 -11.90 -5.29 5.26
CA GLU A 113 -10.77 -5.21 6.19
C GLU A 113 -9.47 -5.54 5.48
N VAL A 114 -8.42 -4.78 5.74
CA VAL A 114 -7.08 -5.12 5.24
C VAL A 114 -6.69 -6.49 5.75
N ARG A 115 -6.28 -7.38 4.84
CA ARG A 115 -5.96 -8.78 5.15
C ARG A 115 -4.77 -8.88 6.09
N ARG A 116 -3.67 -8.22 5.74
CA ARG A 116 -2.43 -8.20 6.53
C ARG A 116 -1.77 -6.83 6.47
N LEU A 117 -1.00 -6.53 7.52
CA LEU A 117 -0.08 -5.40 7.53
C LEU A 117 1.32 -5.95 7.31
N LEU A 118 2.13 -5.15 6.63
CA LEU A 118 3.52 -5.43 6.36
C LEU A 118 4.39 -4.25 6.79
N TYR A 119 5.69 -4.47 6.82
CA TYR A 119 6.64 -3.61 7.51
C TYR A 119 7.86 -3.36 6.63
N THR A 120 8.32 -2.11 6.61
CA THR A 120 9.61 -1.75 6.01
C THR A 120 10.41 -0.94 7.03
N TYR A 121 11.68 -1.30 7.19
CA TYR A 121 12.55 -0.81 8.27
C TYR A 121 13.60 0.15 7.73
N MET A 122 13.92 1.18 8.51
CA MET A 122 14.87 2.22 8.11
C MET A 122 15.25 3.08 9.31
N PRO A 123 16.24 3.98 9.19
CA PRO A 123 16.51 4.95 10.24
C PRO A 123 15.25 5.72 10.63
N LEU A 124 15.08 6.00 11.92
CA LEU A 124 13.85 6.63 12.44
C LEU A 124 13.54 7.98 11.75
N SER A 125 14.57 8.77 11.45
CA SER A 125 14.43 10.02 10.70
C SER A 125 13.86 9.80 9.30
N SER A 126 14.34 8.80 8.56
CA SER A 126 13.81 8.42 7.24
C SER A 126 12.35 7.99 7.33
N ALA A 127 11.98 7.19 8.33
CA ALA A 127 10.59 6.75 8.51
C ALA A 127 9.66 7.94 8.79
N GLN A 128 10.10 8.90 9.62
CA GLN A 128 9.37 10.13 9.90
C GLN A 128 9.19 11.02 8.66
N GLU A 129 10.22 11.11 7.82
CA GLU A 129 10.14 11.84 6.54
C GLU A 129 9.21 11.14 5.54
N CYS A 130 9.23 9.80 5.47
CA CYS A 130 8.27 9.05 4.65
C CYS A 130 6.83 9.36 5.06
N ARG A 131 6.53 9.45 6.37
CA ARG A 131 5.21 9.89 6.86
C ARG A 131 4.90 11.32 6.43
N ARG A 132 5.83 12.25 6.65
CA ARG A 132 5.62 13.68 6.41
C ARG A 132 5.35 13.98 4.94
N THR A 133 6.04 13.29 4.05
CA THR A 133 6.00 13.53 2.61
C THR A 133 5.10 12.57 1.86
N ARG A 134 4.62 11.50 2.53
CA ARG A 134 3.83 10.42 1.94
C ARG A 134 4.56 9.74 0.79
N SER A 135 5.88 9.59 0.93
CA SER A 135 6.74 9.07 -0.11
C SER A 135 7.81 8.18 0.49
N LEU A 136 7.98 7.00 -0.09
CA LEU A 136 9.06 6.08 0.27
C LEU A 136 10.42 6.52 -0.31
N SER A 137 10.47 7.66 -1.01
CA SER A 137 11.70 8.25 -1.57
C SER A 137 12.71 8.74 -0.51
N TYR A 138 12.38 8.62 0.77
CA TYR A 138 13.28 8.96 1.90
C TYR A 138 13.94 7.73 2.52
N ILE A 139 13.64 6.52 2.01
CA ILE A 139 14.39 5.31 2.35
C ILE A 139 15.83 5.51 1.87
N PRO A 140 16.87 5.27 2.69
CA PRO A 140 18.25 5.46 2.25
C PRO A 140 18.60 4.57 1.05
N ASP A 141 19.43 5.06 0.12
CA ASP A 141 19.76 4.33 -1.12
C ASP A 141 20.40 2.96 -0.86
N TYR A 142 21.21 2.82 0.21
CA TYR A 142 21.82 1.55 0.58
C TYR A 142 20.82 0.51 1.14
N MET A 143 19.59 0.94 1.45
CA MET A 143 18.47 0.08 1.87
C MET A 143 17.48 -0.17 0.71
N ARG A 144 17.77 0.33 -0.48
CA ARG A 144 17.02 0.04 -1.70
C ARG A 144 17.78 -1.03 -2.48
N PHE A 145 17.03 -1.93 -3.11
CA PHE A 145 17.63 -2.90 -4.02
C PHE A 145 17.06 -2.74 -5.42
N VAL A 146 17.87 -3.14 -6.40
CA VAL A 146 17.50 -3.14 -7.81
C VAL A 146 17.29 -4.58 -8.24
N ASP A 147 16.16 -4.81 -8.88
CA ASP A 147 15.78 -6.10 -9.43
C ASP A 147 14.99 -5.86 -10.72
N ASP A 148 15.29 -6.61 -11.78
CA ASP A 148 14.80 -6.38 -13.15
C ASP A 148 14.90 -4.91 -13.62
N ASP A 149 16.07 -4.27 -13.45
CA ASP A 149 16.33 -2.87 -13.82
C ASP A 149 15.43 -1.82 -13.13
N SER A 150 14.70 -2.21 -12.09
CA SER A 150 13.80 -1.34 -11.33
C SER A 150 14.16 -1.33 -9.85
N VAL A 151 14.04 -0.17 -9.21
CA VAL A 151 14.17 -0.10 -7.75
C VAL A 151 12.94 -0.76 -7.14
N LYS A 152 13.15 -1.74 -6.26
CA LYS A 152 12.11 -2.43 -5.52
C LYS A 152 12.22 -2.11 -4.03
N LEU A 153 11.13 -2.31 -3.30
CA LEU A 153 11.07 -2.10 -1.86
C LEU A 153 11.10 -3.44 -1.14
N LEU A 154 11.98 -3.56 -0.14
CA LEU A 154 11.95 -4.68 0.79
C LEU A 154 10.82 -4.46 1.80
N VAL A 155 9.99 -5.47 1.92
CA VAL A 155 8.88 -5.53 2.84
C VAL A 155 8.97 -6.86 3.59
N VAL A 156 8.61 -6.87 4.87
CA VAL A 156 8.61 -8.07 5.70
C VAL A 156 7.30 -8.15 6.49
N ASP A 157 6.97 -9.34 6.97
CA ASP A 157 5.85 -9.61 7.86
C ASP A 157 6.25 -9.66 9.35
N ILE A 158 7.51 -9.33 9.65
CA ILE A 158 8.02 -9.19 11.02
C ILE A 158 7.53 -7.85 11.59
N PRO A 159 6.74 -7.84 12.69
CA PRO A 159 6.31 -6.61 13.33
C PRO A 159 7.46 -5.91 14.08
N PRO A 160 7.38 -4.58 14.35
CA PRO A 160 8.44 -3.81 15.02
C PRO A 160 8.61 -4.12 16.52
N GLU A 161 7.89 -5.11 17.04
CA GLU A 161 7.96 -5.64 18.39
C GLU A 161 7.70 -7.15 18.32
N GLY A 162 8.27 -7.96 19.21
CA GLY A 162 8.03 -9.40 19.20
C GLY A 162 9.25 -10.21 19.62
N TYR A 163 9.31 -11.44 19.12
CA TYR A 163 10.39 -12.38 19.40
C TYR A 163 11.53 -12.34 18.37
N ASP A 164 11.25 -11.82 17.18
CA ASP A 164 12.26 -11.63 16.13
C ASP A 164 13.31 -10.60 16.55
N SER A 165 14.49 -10.68 15.93
CA SER A 165 15.61 -9.79 16.21
C SER A 165 15.77 -8.73 15.11
N LYS A 166 16.53 -7.67 15.40
CA LYS A 166 17.00 -6.77 14.32
C LYS A 166 17.89 -7.51 13.31
N ASP A 167 18.62 -8.53 13.74
CA ASP A 167 19.49 -9.33 12.87
C ASP A 167 18.69 -10.14 11.84
N ASP A 168 17.46 -10.57 12.16
CA ASP A 168 16.55 -11.17 11.19
C ASP A 168 16.17 -10.20 10.06
N ILE A 169 15.95 -8.94 10.40
CA ILE A 169 15.67 -7.88 9.43
C ILE A 169 16.89 -7.58 8.58
N VAL A 170 18.07 -7.41 9.22
CA VAL A 170 19.34 -7.16 8.52
C VAL A 170 19.65 -8.29 7.54
N ARG A 171 19.45 -9.54 7.94
CA ARG A 171 19.61 -10.72 7.07
C ARG A 171 18.73 -10.64 5.82
N LYS A 172 17.46 -10.22 5.95
CA LYS A 172 16.56 -10.05 4.80
C LYS A 172 17.00 -8.90 3.88
N TYR A 173 17.53 -7.80 4.42
CA TYR A 173 18.18 -6.75 3.61
C TYR A 173 19.41 -7.27 2.87
N HIS A 174 20.26 -8.04 3.54
CA HIS A 174 21.46 -8.61 2.92
C HIS A 174 21.12 -9.61 1.81
N ALA A 175 20.05 -10.39 1.97
CA ALA A 175 19.57 -11.34 0.96
C ALA A 175 19.22 -10.67 -0.37
N VAL A 176 18.63 -9.46 -0.32
CA VAL A 176 18.31 -8.66 -1.52
C VAL A 176 19.47 -7.78 -1.99
N GLY A 177 20.68 -7.97 -1.46
CA GLY A 177 21.90 -7.26 -1.90
C GLY A 177 22.19 -5.95 -1.17
N CYS A 178 21.41 -5.56 -0.16
CA CYS A 178 21.66 -4.37 0.66
C CYS A 178 22.72 -4.66 1.76
N ALA A 179 23.93 -5.08 1.36
CA ALA A 179 24.97 -5.57 2.27
C ALA A 179 25.52 -4.55 3.28
N SER A 180 25.30 -3.26 3.04
CA SER A 180 25.73 -2.18 3.94
C SER A 180 24.75 -1.88 5.08
N VAL A 181 23.61 -2.57 5.12
CA VAL A 181 22.61 -2.39 6.19
C VAL A 181 23.14 -2.95 7.49
N GLU A 182 23.11 -2.13 8.53
CA GLU A 182 23.51 -2.48 9.89
C GLU A 182 22.31 -2.46 10.82
N ARG A 183 22.47 -3.07 12.00
CA ARG A 183 21.44 -3.11 13.02
C ARG A 183 21.00 -1.74 13.51
N SER A 184 21.92 -0.77 13.50
CA SER A 184 21.68 0.63 13.86
C SER A 184 20.70 1.32 12.89
N ASP A 185 20.59 0.83 11.66
CA ASP A 185 19.63 1.31 10.67
C ASP A 185 18.20 0.85 10.99
N ILE A 186 18.03 -0.25 11.72
CA ILE A 186 16.73 -0.82 12.07
C ILE A 186 16.16 -0.12 13.32
N ALA A 187 15.92 1.18 13.19
CA ALA A 187 15.49 2.07 14.29
C ALA A 187 14.05 2.59 14.15
N GLY A 188 13.56 2.70 12.91
CA GLY A 188 12.20 3.08 12.56
C GLY A 188 11.55 2.05 11.65
N CYS A 189 10.22 2.04 11.67
CA CYS A 189 9.40 1.16 10.86
C CYS A 189 8.25 1.96 10.25
N VAL A 190 7.99 1.74 8.96
CA VAL A 190 6.77 2.18 8.27
C VAL A 190 5.88 0.96 8.12
N VAL A 191 4.65 1.08 8.62
CA VAL A 191 3.62 0.04 8.54
C VAL A 191 2.72 0.33 7.36
N ILE A 192 2.52 -0.67 6.51
CA ILE A 192 1.85 -0.53 5.22
C ILE A 192 0.82 -1.66 5.03
N PRO A 193 -0.30 -1.45 4.30
CA PRO A 193 -1.17 -2.57 3.94
C PRO A 193 -0.51 -3.48 2.89
N ASP A 194 -0.93 -4.73 2.87
CA ASP A 194 -0.65 -5.63 1.75
C ASP A 194 -1.35 -5.17 0.47
N ALA A 195 -0.68 -5.41 -0.65
CA ALA A 195 -1.14 -5.03 -1.97
C ALA A 195 -0.74 -6.10 -3.00
N ASP A 196 -1.48 -6.22 -4.09
CA ASP A 196 -1.24 -7.23 -5.12
C ASP A 196 0.10 -7.10 -5.85
N PHE A 197 0.73 -5.92 -5.82
CA PHE A 197 2.09 -5.72 -6.35
C PHE A 197 3.19 -6.11 -5.37
N ILE A 198 2.82 -6.64 -4.20
CA ILE A 198 3.73 -7.18 -3.21
C ILE A 198 3.75 -8.70 -3.35
N ALA A 199 4.85 -9.22 -3.89
CA ALA A 199 5.06 -10.65 -4.06
C ALA A 199 5.86 -11.21 -2.88
N TYR A 200 5.47 -12.40 -2.40
CA TYR A 200 6.26 -13.16 -1.44
C TYR A 200 7.34 -13.96 -2.17
N ASP A 201 8.55 -13.90 -1.63
CA ASP A 201 9.71 -14.68 -2.03
C ASP A 201 9.92 -15.80 -1.00
N GLU A 202 9.63 -17.03 -1.42
CA GLU A 202 9.74 -18.21 -0.54
C GLU A 202 11.19 -18.57 -0.22
N ASP A 203 12.14 -18.25 -1.11
CA ASP A 203 13.55 -18.63 -0.95
C ASP A 203 14.23 -17.78 0.13
N ASP A 204 13.91 -16.49 0.16
CA ASP A 204 14.46 -15.51 1.11
C ASP A 204 13.49 -15.15 2.27
N ASP A 205 12.31 -15.75 2.29
CA ASP A 205 11.24 -15.53 3.28
C ASP A 205 10.86 -14.04 3.41
N LEU A 206 10.71 -13.31 2.31
CA LEU A 206 10.49 -11.86 2.36
C LEU A 206 9.51 -11.40 1.30
N PHE A 207 9.06 -10.15 1.39
CA PHE A 207 8.16 -9.56 0.42
C PHE A 207 8.88 -8.50 -0.42
N LYS A 208 8.60 -8.49 -1.72
CA LYS A 208 9.14 -7.53 -2.68
C LYS A 208 7.99 -6.77 -3.31
N ARG A 209 7.97 -5.45 -3.19
CA ARG A 209 7.04 -4.61 -3.97
C ARG A 209 7.65 -4.29 -5.32
N ALA A 210 6.92 -4.57 -6.39
CA ALA A 210 7.40 -4.40 -7.77
C ALA A 210 7.62 -2.92 -8.19
N ARG A 211 7.05 -1.96 -7.46
CA ARG A 211 7.18 -0.53 -7.75
C ARG A 211 7.69 0.25 -6.54
N PHE A 212 8.68 1.10 -6.77
CA PHE A 212 9.11 2.11 -5.80
C PHE A 212 8.33 3.41 -6.01
N GLY A 213 7.77 3.98 -4.94
CA GLY A 213 6.96 5.19 -5.04
C GLY A 213 5.97 5.37 -3.90
N SER A 214 4.91 6.15 -4.14
CA SER A 214 3.85 6.44 -3.17
C SER A 214 3.21 5.17 -2.61
N PHE A 215 2.81 5.22 -1.35
CA PHE A 215 2.11 4.14 -0.64
C PHE A 215 1.29 4.71 0.51
N ASP A 216 0.24 4.00 0.93
CA ASP A 216 -0.49 4.35 2.15
C ASP A 216 0.33 3.95 3.37
N VAL A 217 0.67 4.94 4.20
CA VAL A 217 1.37 4.72 5.46
C VAL A 217 0.34 4.60 6.58
N VAL A 218 0.12 3.38 7.08
CA VAL A 218 -0.84 3.08 8.15
C VAL A 218 -0.31 3.55 9.50
N ALA A 219 0.98 3.38 9.73
CA ALA A 219 1.65 3.88 10.92
C ALA A 219 3.14 4.12 10.66
N VAL A 220 3.76 4.97 11.47
CA VAL A 220 5.21 5.07 11.60
C VAL A 220 5.55 4.95 13.07
N THR A 221 6.54 4.11 13.37
CA THR A 221 6.92 3.78 14.74
C THR A 221 8.43 3.61 14.88
N LYS A 222 8.90 3.68 16.13
CA LYS A 222 10.18 3.13 16.55
C LYS A 222 10.15 1.60 16.52
N VAL A 223 11.33 1.01 16.45
CA VAL A 223 11.54 -0.44 16.53
C VAL A 223 11.90 -0.82 17.96
N LEU A 224 11.22 -1.83 18.49
CA LEU A 224 11.40 -2.41 19.83
C LEU A 224 11.90 -3.88 19.76
N LEU A 225 12.31 -4.35 18.59
CA LEU A 225 12.94 -5.66 18.41
C LEU A 225 14.25 -5.77 19.20
N ASP A 226 14.57 -6.99 19.64
CA ASP A 226 15.74 -7.25 20.46
C ASP A 226 17.03 -6.96 19.69
N ASP A 227 18.05 -6.61 20.47
CA ASP A 227 19.43 -6.42 20.05
C ASP A 227 20.25 -7.72 20.23
N ARG A 228 19.62 -8.90 20.24
CA ARG A 228 20.33 -10.17 20.38
C ARG A 228 20.58 -10.85 19.05
#